data_AF-A0A4P5WFB2-F1
#
_entry.id   AF-A0A4P5WFB2-F1
#
_cell.length_a   1.000
_cell.length_b   1.000
_cell.length_c   1.000
_cell.angle_alpha   90.00
_cell.angle_beta   90.00
_cell.angle_gamma   90.00
#
_symmetry.space_group_name_H-M   'P 1'
#
loop_
_entity.id
_entity.type
_entity.pdbx_description
1 polymer ?
#
loop_
_entity_poly.entity_id
_entity_poly.type
_entity_poly.pdbx_seq_one_letter_code
_entity_poly.pdbx_strand_id
1 'polypeptide(L)'
;MIKQRVPKTEKDLRIVEGEFIKSVDKTSLSDLTLDELANRYNEIDYQSHIVKGLILLEARSRFPSNNDFGVWIQSVQTICLDSQPVRTRLMNFADYFKDKDTTGISLSACYEISAPINADIADKVYQAALNQNLSVAQIKTEIAKAKGLLPENVNEGSDEPELMPLEDISSFMEQVLADIRELPTNEALRVLDECRKELKARNKNR
;
A
#
# COMPACT_ATOMS: atom_id res chain seq x y z
N MET A 1 3.70 -8.40 -43.29
CA MET A 1 4.19 -7.17 -43.95
C MET A 1 5.19 -6.50 -43.02
N ILE A 2 6.47 -6.45 -43.41
CA ILE A 2 7.54 -5.83 -42.64
C ILE A 2 7.46 -4.32 -42.88
N LYS A 3 7.17 -3.52 -41.85
CA LYS A 3 7.23 -2.05 -41.95
C LYS A 3 8.68 -1.65 -42.24
N GLN A 4 8.93 -1.13 -43.44
CA GLN A 4 10.23 -0.56 -43.79
C GLN A 4 10.55 0.58 -42.83
N ARG A 5 11.72 0.50 -42.19
CA ARG A 5 12.26 1.64 -41.40
C ARG A 5 12.60 2.74 -42.39
N VAL A 6 11.92 3.88 -42.26
CA VAL A 6 12.27 5.11 -42.98
C VAL A 6 13.70 5.51 -42.57
N PRO A 7 14.61 5.80 -43.51
CA PRO A 7 15.95 6.25 -43.16
C PRO A 7 15.86 7.64 -42.51
N LYS A 8 16.36 7.75 -41.27
CA LYS A 8 16.49 9.04 -40.56
C LYS A 8 17.44 9.94 -41.35
N THR A 9 17.03 11.17 -41.64
CA THR A 9 17.90 12.12 -42.35
C THR A 9 19.06 12.54 -41.45
N GLU A 10 20.16 13.02 -42.03
CA GLU A 10 21.33 13.51 -41.26
C GLU A 10 20.94 14.59 -40.23
N LYS A 11 19.90 15.38 -40.54
CA LYS A 11 19.31 16.35 -39.64
C LYS A 11 18.60 15.70 -38.44
N ASP A 12 17.86 14.61 -38.66
CA ASP A 12 17.22 13.84 -37.59
C ASP A 12 18.25 13.15 -36.69
N LEU A 13 19.37 12.69 -37.27
CA LEU A 13 20.47 12.10 -36.51
C LEU A 13 21.16 13.15 -35.62
N ARG A 14 21.39 14.36 -36.13
CA ARG A 14 21.97 15.47 -35.35
C ARG A 14 21.05 15.98 -34.24
N ILE A 15 19.73 15.93 -34.43
CA ILE A 15 18.75 16.25 -33.39
C ILE A 15 18.80 15.19 -32.28
N VAL A 16 18.81 13.90 -32.66
CA VAL A 16 18.91 12.79 -31.70
C VAL A 16 20.24 12.81 -30.95
N GLU A 17 21.37 13.11 -31.61
CA GLU A 17 22.67 13.32 -30.95
C GLU A 17 22.63 14.52 -30.00
N GLY A 18 22.02 15.64 -30.41
CA GLY A 18 21.88 16.83 -29.57
C GLY A 18 21.00 16.59 -28.33
N GLU A 19 19.93 15.81 -28.48
CA GLU A 19 19.08 15.37 -27.36
C GLU A 19 19.79 14.34 -26.46
N PHE A 20 20.59 13.43 -27.05
CA PHE A 20 21.39 12.46 -26.31
C PHE A 20 22.51 13.13 -25.51
N ILE A 21 23.25 14.09 -26.09
CA ILE A 21 24.30 14.84 -25.38
C ILE A 21 23.69 15.68 -24.25
N LYS A 22 22.49 16.25 -24.44
CA LYS A 22 21.76 16.97 -23.38
C LYS A 22 21.20 16.06 -22.28
N SER A 23 20.89 14.80 -22.58
CA SER A 23 20.39 13.85 -21.59
C SER A 23 21.49 13.20 -20.75
N VAL A 24 22.73 13.17 -21.27
CA VAL A 24 23.88 12.54 -20.60
C VAL A 24 24.42 13.36 -19.42
N ASP A 25 24.06 14.65 -19.28
CA ASP A 25 24.71 15.54 -18.30
C ASP A 25 23.75 16.43 -17.49
N LYS A 26 22.54 15.94 -17.17
CA LYS A 26 21.67 16.58 -16.16
C LYS A 26 22.24 16.34 -14.76
N THR A 27 23.34 17.02 -14.44
CA THR A 27 24.04 16.93 -13.15
C THR A 27 23.55 17.95 -12.14
N SER A 28 22.79 18.97 -12.58
CA SER A 28 22.16 19.96 -11.73
C SER A 28 20.65 19.71 -11.58
N LEU A 29 20.11 19.96 -10.39
CA LEU A 29 18.66 19.93 -10.14
C LEU A 29 17.92 20.97 -11.02
N SER A 30 18.59 22.04 -11.41
CA SER A 30 18.03 23.07 -12.30
C SER A 30 17.79 22.58 -13.74
N ASP A 31 18.39 21.46 -14.14
CA ASP A 31 18.23 20.89 -15.48
C ASP A 31 17.03 19.94 -15.57
N LEU A 32 16.36 19.69 -14.44
CA LEU A 32 15.23 18.77 -14.32
C LEU A 32 13.89 19.51 -14.41
N THR A 33 12.92 18.91 -15.10
CA THR A 33 11.53 19.36 -15.04
C THR A 33 10.94 19.08 -13.66
N LEU A 34 9.79 19.70 -13.34
CA LEU A 34 9.08 19.42 -12.09
C LEU A 34 8.72 17.93 -11.95
N ASP A 35 8.28 17.29 -13.03
CA ASP A 35 7.95 15.86 -13.03
C ASP A 35 9.20 15.00 -12.82
N GLU A 36 10.32 15.35 -13.45
CA GLU A 36 11.60 14.67 -13.23
C GLU A 36 12.08 14.83 -11.78
N LEU A 37 11.95 16.02 -11.19
CA LEU A 37 12.27 16.26 -9.78
C LEU A 37 11.39 15.42 -8.85
N ALA A 38 10.08 15.35 -9.11
CA ALA A 38 9.15 14.54 -8.33
C ALA A 38 9.49 13.05 -8.41
N ASN A 39 9.80 12.55 -9.63
CA ASN A 39 10.21 11.17 -9.83
C ASN A 39 11.53 10.86 -9.09
N ARG A 40 12.54 11.74 -9.20
CA ARG A 40 13.80 11.60 -8.47
C ARG A 40 13.60 11.59 -6.96
N TYR A 41 12.72 12.43 -6.44
CA TYR A 41 12.38 12.45 -5.02
C TYR A 41 11.81 11.10 -4.57
N ASN A 42 10.84 10.56 -5.32
CA ASN A 42 10.24 9.25 -5.03
C ASN A 42 11.26 8.11 -5.13
N GLU A 43 12.13 8.12 -6.14
CA GLU A 43 13.22 7.15 -6.30
C GLU A 43 14.15 7.18 -5.08
N ILE A 44 14.61 8.36 -4.69
CA ILE A 44 15.49 8.54 -3.52
C ILE A 44 14.80 8.05 -2.25
N ASP A 45 13.53 8.40 -2.06
CA ASP A 45 12.78 8.01 -0.89
C ASP A 45 12.64 6.48 -0.80
N TYR A 46 12.28 5.83 -1.91
CA TYR A 46 12.19 4.38 -2.01
C TYR A 46 13.54 3.71 -1.70
N GLN A 47 14.62 4.17 -2.33
CA GLN A 47 15.97 3.63 -2.09
C GLN A 47 16.43 3.84 -0.66
N SER A 48 16.16 5.01 -0.07
CA SER A 48 16.41 5.31 1.34
C SER A 48 15.75 4.27 2.26
N HIS A 49 14.46 3.98 2.03
CA HIS A 49 13.73 3.03 2.87
C HIS A 49 14.22 1.58 2.68
N ILE A 50 14.54 1.15 1.45
CA ILE A 50 15.13 -0.17 1.21
C ILE A 50 16.46 -0.30 1.96
N VAL A 51 17.37 0.65 1.77
CA VAL A 51 18.71 0.61 2.38
C VAL A 51 18.62 0.65 3.91
N LYS A 52 17.76 1.50 4.48
CA LYS A 52 17.51 1.52 5.93
C LYS A 52 17.03 0.16 6.44
N GLY A 53 16.08 -0.47 5.75
CA GLY A 53 15.58 -1.80 6.11
C GLY A 53 16.66 -2.88 6.03
N LEU A 54 17.47 -2.89 4.98
CA LEU A 54 18.61 -3.81 4.82
C LEU A 54 19.65 -3.64 5.93
N ILE A 55 19.99 -2.39 6.29
CA ILE A 55 20.90 -2.12 7.42
C ILE A 55 20.31 -2.67 8.72
N LEU A 56 19.01 -2.48 8.97
CA LEU A 56 18.35 -2.99 10.16
C LEU A 56 18.32 -4.53 10.21
N LEU A 57 18.06 -5.19 9.08
CA LEU A 57 18.09 -6.66 8.96
C LEU A 57 19.50 -7.21 9.21
N GLU A 58 20.50 -6.62 8.56
CA GLU A 58 21.90 -6.99 8.74
C GLU A 58 22.34 -6.79 10.19
N ALA A 59 22.02 -5.64 10.78
CA ALA A 59 22.29 -5.38 12.19
C ALA A 59 21.59 -6.41 13.09
N ARG A 60 20.29 -6.67 12.85
CA ARG A 60 19.51 -7.64 13.62
C ARG A 60 20.15 -9.03 13.60
N SER A 61 20.68 -9.46 12.46
CA SER A 61 21.31 -10.79 12.30
C SER A 61 22.53 -11.01 13.19
N ARG A 62 23.18 -9.92 13.65
CA ARG A 62 24.38 -9.95 14.48
C ARG A 62 24.10 -10.08 15.98
N PHE A 63 22.82 -10.05 16.38
CA PHE A 63 22.40 -10.19 17.78
C PHE A 63 21.73 -11.55 18.03
N PRO A 64 22.01 -12.21 19.16
CA PRO A 64 21.44 -13.52 19.48
C PRO A 64 19.94 -13.44 19.81
N SER A 65 19.43 -12.29 20.24
CA SER A 65 18.02 -12.11 20.58
C SER A 65 17.44 -10.77 20.08
N ASN A 66 16.11 -10.71 19.94
CA ASN A 66 15.39 -9.46 19.65
C ASN A 66 15.57 -8.43 20.78
N ASN A 67 15.75 -8.91 22.02
CA ASN A 67 15.93 -8.04 23.18
C ASN A 67 17.28 -7.32 23.11
N ASP A 68 18.36 -8.04 22.82
CA ASP A 68 19.70 -7.45 22.71
C ASP A 68 19.77 -6.45 21.54
N PHE A 69 19.13 -6.80 20.42
CA PHE A 69 18.97 -5.88 19.30
C PHE A 69 18.18 -4.63 19.71
N GLY A 70 17.08 -4.78 20.46
CA GLY A 70 16.26 -3.67 20.95
C GLY A 70 17.04 -2.72 21.88
N VAL A 71 17.87 -3.27 22.77
CA VAL A 71 18.77 -2.48 23.64
C VAL A 71 19.79 -1.73 22.81
N TRP A 72 20.41 -2.38 21.82
CA TRP A 72 21.36 -1.71 20.94
C TRP A 72 20.71 -0.58 20.13
N ILE A 73 19.54 -0.81 19.56
CA ILE A 73 18.74 0.20 18.85
C ILE A 73 18.54 1.44 19.73
N GLN A 74 18.18 1.28 21.01
CA GLN A 74 18.01 2.43 21.91
C GLN A 74 19.30 3.24 22.14
N SER A 75 20.47 2.63 21.96
CA SER A 75 21.77 3.30 22.16
C SER A 75 22.30 4.05 20.93
N VAL A 76 21.78 3.81 19.72
CA VAL A 76 22.26 4.43 18.48
C VAL A 76 21.26 5.48 17.95
N GLN A 77 21.38 6.75 18.37
CA GLN A 77 20.40 7.80 18.02
C GLN A 77 20.16 8.02 16.51
N THR A 78 21.17 7.83 15.65
CA THR A 78 21.09 8.18 14.22
C THR A 78 20.27 7.20 13.38
N ILE A 79 20.25 5.91 13.75
CA ILE A 79 19.40 4.88 13.13
C ILE A 79 17.99 4.89 13.75
N CYS A 80 17.79 5.67 14.82
CA CYS A 80 16.72 5.46 15.79
C CYS A 80 15.81 6.66 16.05
N LEU A 81 15.82 7.67 15.17
CA LEU A 81 14.79 8.70 15.16
C LEU A 81 13.40 8.13 14.83
N ASP A 82 13.38 7.04 14.06
CA ASP A 82 12.14 6.36 13.69
C ASP A 82 11.55 5.59 14.89
N SER A 83 10.23 5.39 14.92
CA SER A 83 9.58 4.58 15.95
C SER A 83 9.83 3.08 15.72
N GLN A 84 9.61 2.24 16.75
CA GLN A 84 9.71 0.78 16.59
C GLN A 84 8.82 0.23 15.46
N PRO A 85 7.55 0.69 15.31
CA PRO A 85 6.72 0.28 14.19
C PRO A 85 7.32 0.61 12.82
N VAL A 86 7.93 1.79 12.68
CA VAL A 86 8.57 2.21 11.42
C VAL A 86 9.77 1.31 11.11
N ARG A 87 10.64 1.03 12.09
CA ARG A 87 11.77 0.09 11.90
C ARG A 87 11.30 -1.31 11.49
N THR A 88 10.24 -1.80 12.12
CA THR A 88 9.67 -3.12 11.79
C THR A 88 9.17 -3.15 10.35
N ARG A 89 8.42 -2.12 9.97
CA ARG A 89 7.91 -1.96 8.60
C ARG A 89 9.04 -1.88 7.57
N LEU A 90 10.10 -1.12 7.85
CA LEU A 90 11.31 -1.01 7.02
C LEU A 90 11.98 -2.37 6.81
N MET A 91 12.18 -3.15 7.88
CA MET A 91 12.78 -4.48 7.79
C MET A 91 11.95 -5.42 6.91
N ASN A 92 10.63 -5.47 7.13
CA ASN A 92 9.78 -6.36 6.33
C ASN A 92 9.70 -5.92 4.86
N PHE A 93 9.63 -4.62 4.63
CA PHE A 93 9.68 -4.03 3.29
C PHE A 93 10.96 -4.45 2.55
N ALA A 94 12.12 -4.23 3.18
CA ALA A 94 13.40 -4.60 2.58
C ALA A 94 13.53 -6.11 2.37
N ASP A 95 13.12 -6.94 3.33
CA ASP A 95 13.24 -8.40 3.20
C ASP A 95 12.44 -8.93 2.00
N TYR A 96 11.22 -8.40 1.81
CA TYR A 96 10.35 -8.82 0.71
C TYR A 96 10.72 -8.20 -0.65
N PHE A 97 11.08 -6.92 -0.70
CA PHE A 97 11.26 -6.18 -1.96
C PHE A 97 12.72 -6.02 -2.44
N LYS A 98 13.74 -6.49 -1.69
CA LYS A 98 15.16 -6.34 -2.06
C LYS A 98 15.51 -6.73 -3.51
N ASP A 99 14.83 -7.75 -4.05
CA ASP A 99 15.07 -8.31 -5.38
C ASP A 99 13.83 -8.20 -6.30
N LYS A 100 12.84 -7.37 -5.94
CA LYS A 100 11.58 -7.25 -6.67
C LYS A 100 11.42 -5.86 -7.30
N ASP A 101 10.85 -5.82 -8.49
CA ASP A 101 10.44 -4.58 -9.15
C ASP A 101 9.20 -3.99 -8.44
N THR A 102 9.19 -2.67 -8.24
CA THR A 102 8.07 -1.93 -7.64
C THR A 102 7.48 -0.89 -8.56
N THR A 103 7.74 -1.01 -9.87
CA THR A 103 7.12 -0.16 -10.88
C THR A 103 5.60 -0.20 -10.76
N GLY A 104 4.99 0.96 -10.59
CA GLY A 104 3.56 1.12 -10.39
C GLY A 104 3.03 0.69 -9.00
N ILE A 105 3.90 0.49 -8.02
CA ILE A 105 3.51 0.21 -6.62
C ILE A 105 4.08 1.32 -5.73
N SER A 106 3.18 2.10 -5.10
CA SER A 106 3.62 3.15 -4.17
C SER A 106 4.34 2.56 -2.95
N LEU A 107 5.22 3.34 -2.30
CA LEU A 107 5.93 2.92 -1.09
C LEU A 107 4.95 2.51 0.03
N SER A 108 3.85 3.26 0.19
CA SER A 108 2.79 2.93 1.13
C SER A 108 2.13 1.58 0.83
N ALA A 109 1.87 1.28 -0.45
CA ALA A 109 1.36 -0.03 -0.85
C ALA A 109 2.38 -1.15 -0.56
N CYS A 110 3.68 -0.91 -0.81
CA CYS A 110 4.72 -1.88 -0.48
C CYS A 110 4.69 -2.25 1.01
N TYR A 111 4.43 -1.30 1.90
CA TYR A 111 4.29 -1.57 3.34
C TYR A 111 3.10 -2.44 3.70
N GLU A 112 1.98 -2.29 3.01
CA GLU A 112 0.81 -3.14 3.21
C GLU A 112 1.08 -4.56 2.71
N ILE A 113 1.68 -4.70 1.52
CA ILE A 113 2.01 -6.00 0.91
C ILE A 113 3.03 -6.77 1.76
N SER A 114 4.10 -6.09 2.19
CA SER A 114 5.19 -6.71 2.96
C SER A 114 4.88 -6.91 4.45
N ALA A 115 3.69 -6.53 4.92
CA ALA A 115 3.34 -6.69 6.33
C ALA A 115 3.38 -8.18 6.75
N PRO A 116 3.89 -8.52 7.95
CA PRO A 116 4.00 -9.92 8.40
C PRO A 116 2.67 -10.69 8.39
N ILE A 117 1.56 -9.99 8.67
CA ILE A 117 0.20 -10.56 8.65
C ILE A 117 -0.30 -10.93 7.25
N ASN A 118 0.44 -10.55 6.21
CA ASN A 118 0.13 -10.82 4.80
C ASN A 118 1.20 -11.71 4.15
N ALA A 119 2.12 -12.31 4.92
CA ALA A 119 3.25 -13.05 4.38
C ALA A 119 2.84 -14.24 3.47
N ASP A 120 1.71 -14.86 3.78
CA ASP A 120 1.13 -16.00 3.04
C ASP A 120 0.50 -15.58 1.69
N ILE A 121 0.03 -14.35 1.58
CA ILE A 121 -0.65 -13.82 0.39
C ILE A 121 0.18 -12.77 -0.37
N ALA A 122 1.33 -12.37 0.14
CA ALA A 122 2.10 -11.23 -0.34
C ALA A 122 2.44 -11.35 -1.84
N ASP A 123 2.86 -12.55 -2.29
CA ASP A 123 3.18 -12.78 -3.70
C ASP A 123 1.94 -12.64 -4.60
N LYS A 124 0.75 -13.12 -4.16
CA LYS A 124 -0.51 -12.97 -4.92
C LYS A 124 -0.87 -11.49 -5.09
N VAL A 125 -0.83 -10.73 -4.00
CA VAL A 125 -1.16 -9.28 -4.02
C VAL A 125 -0.11 -8.50 -4.82
N TYR A 126 1.17 -8.85 -4.69
CA TYR A 126 2.24 -8.23 -5.45
C TYR A 126 2.03 -8.37 -6.97
N GLN A 127 1.69 -9.58 -7.44
CA GLN A 127 1.42 -9.81 -8.86
C GLN A 127 0.21 -9.01 -9.36
N ALA A 128 -0.82 -8.86 -8.52
CA ALA A 128 -1.98 -8.02 -8.83
C ALA A 128 -1.64 -6.51 -8.86
N ALA A 129 -0.65 -6.07 -8.10
CA ALA A 129 -0.28 -4.66 -7.98
C ALA A 129 0.72 -4.18 -9.03
N LEU A 130 1.61 -5.07 -9.51
CA LEU A 130 2.73 -4.72 -10.38
C LEU A 130 2.25 -4.05 -11.69
N ASN A 131 2.80 -2.87 -12.00
CA ASN A 131 2.43 -2.03 -13.15
C ASN A 131 0.96 -1.57 -13.20
N GLN A 132 0.16 -1.77 -12.15
CA GLN A 132 -1.25 -1.41 -12.14
C GLN A 132 -1.54 -0.02 -11.54
N ASN A 133 -0.57 0.58 -10.82
CA ASN A 133 -0.76 1.89 -10.15
C ASN A 133 -1.95 1.89 -9.17
N LEU A 134 -2.17 0.77 -8.47
CA LEU A 134 -3.24 0.65 -7.49
C LEU A 134 -3.04 1.61 -6.32
N SER A 135 -4.13 2.24 -5.89
CA SER A 135 -4.18 3.00 -4.64
C SER A 135 -4.01 2.07 -3.43
N VAL A 136 -3.64 2.64 -2.29
CA VAL A 136 -3.53 1.87 -1.03
C VAL A 136 -4.87 1.21 -0.65
N ALA A 137 -6.00 1.84 -0.97
CA ALA A 137 -7.32 1.26 -0.73
C ALA A 137 -7.55 0.00 -1.59
N GLN A 138 -7.23 0.06 -2.88
CA GLN A 138 -7.33 -1.10 -3.79
C GLN A 138 -6.39 -2.22 -3.36
N ILE A 139 -5.17 -1.92 -2.89
CA ILE A 139 -4.25 -2.92 -2.34
C ILE A 139 -4.85 -3.62 -1.12
N LYS A 140 -5.53 -2.89 -0.23
CA LYS A 140 -6.24 -3.49 0.91
C LYS A 140 -7.38 -4.39 0.46
N THR A 141 -8.09 -4.02 -0.60
CA THR A 141 -9.10 -4.87 -1.23
C THR A 141 -8.48 -6.14 -1.80
N GLU A 142 -7.36 -6.06 -2.52
CA GLU A 142 -6.64 -7.23 -3.04
C GLU A 142 -6.14 -8.14 -1.92
N ILE A 143 -5.67 -7.57 -0.81
CA ILE A 143 -5.34 -8.33 0.41
C ILE A 143 -6.57 -9.06 0.95
N ALA A 144 -7.72 -8.40 1.04
CA ALA A 144 -8.95 -9.00 1.53
C ALA A 144 -9.45 -10.12 0.60
N LYS A 145 -9.41 -9.92 -0.72
CA LYS A 145 -9.70 -10.97 -1.73
C LYS A 145 -8.74 -12.14 -1.59
N ALA A 146 -7.45 -11.89 -1.43
CA ALA A 146 -6.44 -12.95 -1.29
C ALA A 146 -6.62 -13.76 0.00
N LYS A 147 -7.12 -13.14 1.08
CA LYS A 147 -7.49 -13.81 2.34
C LYS A 147 -8.84 -14.53 2.29
N GLY A 148 -9.57 -14.46 1.18
CA GLY A 148 -10.91 -15.02 1.06
C GLY A 148 -11.99 -14.25 1.83
N LEU A 149 -11.70 -13.02 2.26
CA LEU A 149 -12.65 -12.13 2.95
C LEU A 149 -13.57 -11.40 1.99
N LEU A 150 -13.27 -11.43 0.68
CA LEU A 150 -14.09 -10.86 -0.39
C LEU A 150 -14.19 -11.85 -1.56
N PRO A 151 -15.35 -11.94 -2.23
CA PRO A 151 -15.47 -12.69 -3.48
C PRO A 151 -14.60 -12.07 -4.59
N GLU A 152 -14.03 -12.90 -5.46
CA GLU A 152 -13.07 -12.49 -6.51
C GLU A 152 -13.64 -11.48 -7.54
N ASN A 153 -14.96 -11.24 -7.55
CA ASN A 153 -15.68 -10.42 -8.54
C ASN A 153 -16.24 -9.10 -7.97
N VAL A 154 -15.46 -8.33 -7.22
CA VAL A 154 -15.83 -6.93 -6.92
C VAL A 154 -15.23 -6.02 -7.99
N ASN A 155 -16.07 -5.61 -8.94
CA ASN A 155 -15.74 -4.61 -9.96
C ASN A 155 -15.48 -3.25 -9.28
N GLU A 156 -14.29 -2.70 -9.48
CA GLU A 156 -13.88 -1.40 -8.96
C GLU A 156 -14.44 -0.30 -9.86
N GLY A 157 -15.33 0.52 -9.30
CA GLY A 157 -15.88 1.66 -10.02
C GLY A 157 -17.08 2.30 -9.34
N SER A 158 -16.94 2.76 -8.10
CA SER A 158 -17.84 3.77 -7.55
C SER A 158 -17.26 4.39 -6.29
N ASP A 159 -17.13 5.72 -6.31
CA ASP A 159 -16.95 6.60 -5.16
C ASP A 159 -18.15 6.50 -4.19
N GLU A 160 -18.30 5.37 -3.50
CA GLU A 160 -19.35 5.17 -2.51
C GLU A 160 -18.81 4.55 -1.21
N PRO A 161 -19.41 4.94 -0.06
CA PRO A 161 -18.77 4.83 1.24
C PRO A 161 -18.57 3.38 1.66
N GLU A 162 -17.41 3.12 2.28
CA GLU A 162 -17.00 1.83 2.89
C GLU A 162 -18.20 1.09 3.51
N LEU A 163 -18.62 0.00 2.84
CA LEU A 163 -19.58 -0.94 3.39
C LEU A 163 -18.82 -1.95 4.26
N MET A 164 -19.29 -2.14 5.49
CA MET A 164 -18.80 -3.20 6.37
C MET A 164 -18.96 -4.59 5.70
N PRO A 165 -18.06 -5.54 5.98
CA PRO A 165 -18.15 -6.89 5.44
C PRO A 165 -19.50 -7.55 5.82
N LEU A 166 -20.14 -8.17 4.83
CA LEU A 166 -21.48 -8.79 4.95
C LEU A 166 -21.54 -9.88 6.03
N GLU A 167 -20.42 -10.56 6.30
CA GLU A 167 -20.33 -11.64 7.30
C GLU A 167 -20.52 -11.13 8.75
N ASP A 168 -20.10 -9.90 9.05
CA ASP A 168 -20.32 -9.27 10.37
C ASP A 168 -21.77 -8.76 10.53
N ILE A 169 -22.43 -8.38 9.44
CA ILE A 169 -23.81 -7.91 9.46
C ILE A 169 -24.76 -9.09 9.74
N SER A 170 -24.50 -10.27 9.19
CA SER A 170 -25.32 -11.46 9.44
C SER A 170 -25.33 -11.85 10.92
N SER A 171 -24.16 -11.92 11.57
CA SER A 171 -24.08 -12.24 13.00
C SER A 171 -24.76 -11.18 13.87
N PHE A 172 -24.56 -9.90 13.54
CA PHE A 172 -25.24 -8.81 14.24
C PHE A 172 -26.76 -8.83 14.04
N MET A 173 -27.23 -9.09 12.81
CA MET A 173 -28.65 -9.23 12.50
C MET A 173 -29.27 -10.42 13.24
N GLU A 174 -28.58 -11.56 13.30
CA GLU A 174 -29.05 -12.72 14.06
C GLU A 174 -29.17 -12.40 15.56
N GLN A 175 -28.20 -11.68 16.13
CA GLN A 175 -28.26 -11.25 17.54
C GLN A 175 -29.42 -10.29 17.80
N VAL A 176 -29.59 -9.26 16.96
CA VAL A 176 -30.69 -8.31 17.10
C VAL A 176 -32.04 -8.99 16.93
N LEU A 177 -32.16 -9.91 15.97
CA LEU A 177 -33.37 -10.69 15.75
C LEU A 177 -33.66 -11.63 16.92
N ALA A 178 -32.64 -12.24 17.53
CA ALA A 178 -32.78 -13.06 18.73
C ALA A 178 -33.28 -12.23 19.92
N ASP A 179 -32.73 -11.04 20.13
CA ASP A 179 -33.07 -10.17 21.25
C ASP A 179 -34.51 -9.62 21.18
N ILE A 180 -35.04 -9.42 19.97
CA ILE A 180 -36.43 -8.93 19.78
C ILE A 180 -37.45 -10.04 19.57
N ARG A 181 -37.01 -11.30 19.41
CA ARG A 181 -37.89 -12.44 19.10
C ARG A 181 -38.92 -12.72 20.20
N GLU A 182 -38.53 -12.50 21.45
CA GLU A 182 -39.36 -12.74 22.63
C GLU A 182 -40.27 -11.54 22.96
N LEU A 183 -40.15 -10.42 22.22
CA LEU A 183 -40.98 -9.24 22.44
C LEU A 183 -42.32 -9.33 21.69
N PRO A 184 -43.41 -8.82 22.27
CA PRO A 184 -44.65 -8.58 21.54
C PRO A 184 -44.38 -7.71 20.30
N THR A 185 -45.07 -8.00 19.19
CA THR A 185 -44.82 -7.36 17.88
C THR A 185 -44.78 -5.83 17.93
N ASN A 186 -45.64 -5.22 18.75
CA ASN A 186 -45.69 -3.76 18.93
C ASN A 186 -44.45 -3.20 19.64
N GLU A 187 -43.86 -3.95 20.58
CA GLU A 187 -42.63 -3.54 21.28
C GLU A 187 -41.39 -3.77 20.41
N ALA A 188 -41.32 -4.89 19.69
CA ALA A 188 -40.24 -5.16 18.73
C ALA A 188 -40.15 -4.06 17.66
N LEU A 189 -41.29 -3.66 17.09
CA LEU A 189 -41.35 -2.56 16.11
C LEU A 189 -40.90 -1.23 16.72
N ARG A 190 -41.28 -0.93 17.97
CA ARG A 190 -40.85 0.30 18.66
C ARG A 190 -39.35 0.34 18.86
N VAL A 191 -38.74 -0.77 19.29
CA VAL A 191 -37.28 -0.88 19.51
C VAL A 191 -36.53 -0.66 18.20
N LEU A 192 -36.97 -1.28 17.10
CA LEU A 192 -36.35 -1.09 15.78
C LEU A 192 -36.46 0.36 15.27
N ASP A 193 -37.59 1.01 15.51
CA ASP A 193 -37.77 2.43 15.16
C ASP A 193 -36.88 3.38 15.97
N GLU A 194 -36.64 3.08 17.25
CA GLU A 194 -35.71 3.83 18.10
C GLU A 194 -34.25 3.63 17.64
N CYS A 195 -33.83 2.39 17.36
CA CYS A 195 -32.52 2.11 16.79
C CYS A 195 -32.29 2.87 15.48
N ARG A 196 -33.31 2.90 14.60
CA ARG A 196 -33.26 3.65 13.34
C ARG A 196 -33.13 5.16 13.57
N LYS A 197 -33.79 5.73 14.58
CA LYS A 197 -33.68 7.16 14.92
C LYS A 197 -32.27 7.51 15.42
N GLU A 198 -31.70 6.70 16.30
CA GLU A 198 -30.35 6.87 16.83
C GLU A 198 -29.28 6.80 15.73
N LEU A 199 -29.38 5.83 14.81
CA LEU A 199 -28.46 5.74 13.67
C LEU A 199 -28.51 6.99 12.78
N LYS A 200 -29.71 7.53 12.51
CA LYS A 200 -29.87 8.77 11.75
C LYS A 200 -29.30 9.98 12.48
N ALA A 201 -29.43 10.05 13.81
CA ALA A 201 -28.86 11.13 14.60
C ALA A 201 -27.32 11.12 14.57
N ARG A 202 -26.70 9.93 14.69
CA ARG A 202 -25.24 9.78 14.62
C ARG A 202 -24.65 10.14 13.26
N ASN A 203 -25.35 9.79 12.17
CA ASN A 203 -24.92 10.16 10.81
C ASN A 203 -25.06 11.66 10.50
N LYS A 204 -25.85 12.41 11.27
CA LYS A 204 -26.00 13.87 11.10
C LYS A 204 -24.92 14.67 11.83
N ASN A 205 -24.18 14.03 12.75
CA ASN A 205 -23.12 14.62 13.57
C ASN A 205 -21.70 14.21 13.13
N ARG A 206 -21.58 13.52 11.99
CA ARG A 206 -20.32 13.30 11.26
C ARG A 206 -20.27 14.23 10.05
#